data_AF-A0A4U8TTN1-F1
#
_entry.id   AF-A0A4U8TTN1-F1
#
_cell.length_a   1.000
_cell.length_b   1.000
_cell.length_c   1.000
_cell.angle_alpha   90.00
_cell.angle_beta   90.00
_cell.angle_gamma   90.00
#
_symmetry.space_group_name_H-M   'P 1'
#
loop_
_entity.id
_entity.type
_entity.pdbx_description
1 polymer ?
#
loop_
_entity_poly.entity_id
_entity_poly.type
_entity_poly.pdbx_seq_one_letter_code
_entity_poly.pdbx_strand_id
1 'polypeptide(L)'
;MGKQERHIVIRPENEANIKDIYKRKSGRMKEDFYLHELTKLQIELIKLQNWVKATNQKIVIIMEGRDAAGKGGTIKALTSRMNPRSCRIVALPKPTDAEKTEWYFKRYISTLPSGGEIVFYDRSWYNRAGVERVMGFCTQEQYKEFITQVSNLEQMLVSSGMLIFKYFLDVGREEQKRRILRRKTDPLRMWKLSPIDNKSLDLWEEYTEVFEKMFARTHTHICPWTIINTNDKKRARLNIARDILSKIDYEGKDQTNVCLLPDPSIVWTYSQYQLAHIDPTEEVRKQFDEAEEAKKARKKAQKLAKEAKEKEEKEKTKLEAKAKEEKQKTKEKEIKAENKLKNESKAKSVTKTESAKADTTPTKS
;
A
#
# COMPACT_ATOMS: atom_id res chain seq x y z
N MET A 1 11.16 31.08 14.64
CA MET A 1 10.65 29.79 14.12
C MET A 1 9.75 30.09 12.94
N GLY A 2 10.14 29.70 11.72
CA GLY A 2 9.32 29.95 10.53
C GLY A 2 7.96 29.27 10.65
N LYS A 3 6.88 29.95 10.28
CA LYS A 3 5.54 29.35 10.16
C LYS A 3 5.67 28.18 9.16
N GLN A 4 5.65 26.94 9.65
CA GLN A 4 5.50 25.77 8.79
C GLN A 4 4.13 25.85 8.12
N GLU A 5 4.12 25.87 6.79
CA GLU A 5 2.88 25.75 6.02
C GLU A 5 2.22 24.41 6.37
N ARG A 6 0.97 24.46 6.83
CA ARG A 6 0.19 23.27 7.13
C ARG A 6 -0.38 22.73 5.82
N HIS A 7 0.26 21.70 5.27
CA HIS A 7 -0.25 20.95 4.13
C HIS A 7 -0.95 19.68 4.59
N ILE A 8 -1.94 19.21 3.81
CA ILE A 8 -2.59 17.92 4.06
C ILE A 8 -1.55 16.83 3.79
N VAL A 9 -1.16 16.08 4.83
CA VAL A 9 -0.23 14.97 4.67
C VAL A 9 -0.92 13.82 3.96
N ILE A 10 -0.34 13.42 2.83
CA ILE A 10 -0.74 12.24 2.09
C ILE A 10 0.13 11.06 2.56
N ARG A 11 -0.45 9.87 2.57
CA ARG A 11 0.31 8.65 2.85
C ARG A 11 1.42 8.49 1.79
N PRO A 12 2.68 8.25 2.18
CA PRO A 12 3.77 8.02 1.23
C PRO A 12 3.48 6.88 0.24
N GLU A 13 2.66 5.90 0.65
CA GLU A 13 2.18 4.81 -0.20
C GLU A 13 1.25 5.26 -1.34
N ASN A 14 0.62 6.44 -1.22
CA ASN A 14 -0.29 6.99 -2.22
C ASN A 14 0.41 7.99 -3.17
N GLU A 15 1.52 8.59 -2.75
CA GLU A 15 2.28 9.55 -3.58
C GLU A 15 3.30 8.85 -4.48
N ALA A 16 3.99 7.83 -3.96
CA ALA A 16 5.05 7.16 -4.69
C ALA A 16 4.51 6.17 -5.73
N ASN A 17 5.35 5.85 -6.72
CA ASN A 17 5.00 4.86 -7.73
C ASN A 17 4.78 3.50 -7.05
N ILE A 18 3.66 2.84 -7.33
CA ILE A 18 3.29 1.52 -6.78
C ILE A 18 4.42 0.49 -6.95
N LYS A 19 5.21 0.60 -8.01
CA LYS A 19 6.37 -0.27 -8.31
C LYS A 19 7.49 -0.12 -7.30
N ASP A 20 7.64 1.03 -6.66
CA ASP A 20 8.70 1.31 -5.68
C ASP A 20 8.30 0.91 -4.27
N ILE A 21 6.99 0.77 -4.02
CA ILE A 21 6.44 0.40 -2.71
C ILE A 21 6.18 -1.11 -2.63
N TYR A 22 5.62 -1.71 -3.69
CA TYR A 22 5.09 -3.08 -3.64
C TYR A 22 5.78 -4.04 -4.62
N LYS A 23 5.82 -5.31 -4.24
CA LYS A 23 6.27 -6.41 -5.10
C LYS A 23 5.12 -6.85 -5.99
N ARG A 24 5.29 -6.72 -7.31
CA ARG A 24 4.28 -7.10 -8.33
C ARG A 24 3.63 -8.47 -8.07
N LYS A 25 4.43 -9.54 -7.94
CA LYS A 25 3.91 -10.92 -7.84
C LYS A 25 3.06 -11.17 -6.59
N SER A 26 3.41 -10.55 -5.46
CA SER A 26 2.79 -10.87 -4.17
C SER A 26 1.90 -9.76 -3.61
N GLY A 27 1.90 -8.57 -4.21
CA GLY A 27 1.23 -7.38 -3.68
C GLY A 27 1.77 -6.90 -2.32
N ARG A 28 2.94 -7.39 -1.89
CA ARG A 28 3.51 -7.12 -0.55
C ARG A 28 4.51 -5.99 -0.60
N MET A 29 4.58 -5.21 0.47
CA MET A 29 5.49 -4.09 0.62
C MET A 29 6.97 -4.54 0.55
N LYS A 30 7.77 -3.75 -0.18
CA LYS A 30 9.22 -3.91 -0.29
C LYS A 30 9.90 -3.64 1.04
N GLU A 31 11.11 -4.17 1.23
CA GLU A 31 11.85 -4.03 2.51
C GLU A 31 12.34 -2.61 2.69
N ASP A 32 12.96 -2.04 1.66
CA ASP A 32 13.61 -0.74 1.74
C ASP A 32 12.62 0.37 2.08
N PHE A 33 11.47 0.42 1.38
CA PHE A 33 10.38 1.35 1.68
C PHE A 33 9.87 1.18 3.11
N TYR A 34 9.63 -0.07 3.53
CA TYR A 34 9.16 -0.37 4.89
C TYR A 34 10.14 0.08 5.97
N LEU A 35 11.43 -0.19 5.81
CA LEU A 35 12.45 0.19 6.79
C LEU A 35 12.61 1.71 6.87
N HIS A 36 12.53 2.40 5.73
CA HIS A 36 12.55 3.86 5.68
C HIS A 36 11.39 4.47 6.47
N GLU A 37 10.15 4.03 6.19
CA GLU A 37 8.96 4.53 6.88
C GLU A 37 8.90 4.11 8.35
N LEU A 38 9.32 2.89 8.68
CA LEU A 38 9.40 2.44 10.07
C LEU A 38 10.38 3.29 10.88
N THR A 39 11.51 3.71 10.29
CA THR A 39 12.50 4.54 10.98
C THR A 39 11.90 5.88 11.40
N LYS A 40 11.12 6.53 10.51
CA LYS A 40 10.40 7.77 10.83
C LYS A 40 9.41 7.56 11.99
N LEU A 41 8.63 6.49 11.94
CA LEU A 41 7.66 6.17 12.99
C LEU A 41 8.34 5.80 14.33
N GLN A 42 9.50 5.16 14.29
CA GLN A 42 10.29 4.86 15.49
C GLN A 42 10.83 6.12 16.17
N ILE A 43 11.21 7.14 15.39
CA ILE A 43 11.59 8.45 15.94
C ILE A 43 10.41 9.06 16.70
N GLU A 44 9.21 9.03 16.12
CA GLU A 44 7.99 9.52 16.77
C GLU A 44 7.62 8.69 18.01
N LEU A 45 7.81 7.37 17.99
CA LEU A 45 7.61 6.51 19.17
C LEU A 45 8.57 6.85 20.32
N ILE A 46 9.81 7.26 20.03
CA ILE A 46 10.76 7.73 21.04
C ILE A 46 10.29 9.07 21.64
N LYS A 47 9.80 10.00 20.81
CA LYS A 47 9.20 11.26 21.30
C LYS A 47 8.01 11.00 22.21
N LEU A 48 7.11 10.11 21.78
CA LEU A 48 5.98 9.65 22.60
C LEU A 48 6.47 9.07 23.94
N GLN A 49 7.48 8.19 23.93
CA GLN A 49 8.03 7.61 25.15
C GLN A 49 8.58 8.68 26.12
N ASN A 50 9.29 9.68 25.60
CA ASN A 50 9.82 10.77 26.42
C ASN A 50 8.69 11.60 27.03
N TRP A 51 7.65 11.90 26.24
CA TRP A 51 6.46 12.61 26.72
C TRP A 51 5.71 11.81 27.78
N VAL A 52 5.52 10.50 27.60
CA VAL A 52 4.88 9.62 28.59
C VAL A 52 5.61 9.69 29.92
N LYS A 53 6.95 9.62 29.89
CA LYS A 53 7.79 9.75 31.08
C LYS A 53 7.67 11.13 31.74
N ALA A 54 7.71 12.20 30.95
CA ALA A 54 7.65 13.57 31.46
C ALA A 54 6.29 13.91 32.09
N THR A 55 5.21 13.35 31.55
CA THR A 55 3.82 13.62 31.98
C THR A 55 3.25 12.55 32.90
N ASN A 56 4.04 11.54 33.26
CA ASN A 56 3.66 10.41 34.11
C ASN A 56 2.43 9.62 33.60
N GLN A 57 2.23 9.62 32.28
CA GLN A 57 1.14 8.89 31.63
C GLN A 57 1.36 7.38 31.72
N LYS A 58 0.27 6.62 31.63
CA LYS A 58 0.28 5.15 31.74
C LYS A 58 -0.30 4.56 30.46
N ILE A 59 0.49 3.83 29.69
CA ILE A 59 0.02 3.26 28.42
C ILE A 59 0.05 1.74 28.45
N VAL A 60 -1.08 1.12 28.09
CA VAL A 60 -1.21 -0.32 27.84
C VAL A 60 -1.57 -0.56 26.37
N ILE A 61 -0.80 -1.42 25.72
CA ILE A 61 -1.04 -1.83 24.33
C ILE A 61 -1.21 -3.35 24.31
N ILE A 62 -2.44 -3.79 24.04
CA ILE A 62 -2.83 -5.19 23.97
C ILE A 62 -2.76 -5.65 22.51
N MET A 63 -1.98 -6.71 22.27
CA MET A 63 -1.91 -7.38 20.97
C MET A 63 -2.56 -8.77 21.10
N GLU A 64 -3.78 -8.89 20.59
CA GLU A 64 -4.47 -10.16 20.39
C GLU A 64 -4.51 -10.55 18.92
N GLY A 65 -4.96 -11.76 18.63
CA GLY A 65 -5.11 -12.28 17.28
C GLY A 65 -4.73 -13.75 17.18
N ARG A 66 -5.03 -14.35 16.03
CA ARG A 66 -4.75 -15.77 15.76
C ARG A 66 -3.28 -16.12 15.86
N ASP A 67 -3.00 -17.41 15.98
CA ASP A 67 -1.64 -17.91 15.88
C ASP A 67 -1.04 -17.57 14.52
N ALA A 68 0.24 -17.22 14.53
CA ALA A 68 0.96 -16.71 13.36
C ALA A 68 0.46 -15.38 12.74
N ALA A 69 -0.48 -14.65 13.36
CA ALA A 69 -0.93 -13.34 12.87
C ALA A 69 0.17 -12.27 12.88
N GLY A 70 1.09 -12.31 13.85
CA GLY A 70 2.30 -11.47 13.83
C GLY A 70 2.61 -10.69 15.11
N LYS A 71 1.82 -10.86 16.18
CA LYS A 71 1.92 -10.18 17.49
C LYS A 71 3.34 -9.84 17.94
N GLY A 72 4.13 -10.82 18.37
CA GLY A 72 5.50 -10.57 18.83
C GLY A 72 6.44 -9.96 17.77
N GLY A 73 6.20 -10.20 16.48
CA GLY A 73 6.97 -9.55 15.41
C GLY A 73 6.62 -8.08 15.22
N THR A 74 5.37 -7.70 15.52
CA THR A 74 4.92 -6.31 15.55
C THR A 74 5.46 -5.61 16.79
N ILE A 75 5.29 -6.20 17.98
CA ILE A 75 5.83 -5.64 19.23
C ILE A 75 7.32 -5.37 19.07
N LYS A 76 8.10 -6.35 18.61
CA LYS A 76 9.54 -6.18 18.37
C LYS A 76 9.86 -5.03 17.42
N ALA A 77 9.08 -4.83 16.36
CA ALA A 77 9.32 -3.75 15.41
C ALA A 77 9.09 -2.38 16.05
N LEU A 78 8.02 -2.22 16.84
CA LEU A 78 7.69 -0.97 17.50
C LEU A 78 8.66 -0.65 18.64
N THR A 79 9.03 -1.64 19.44
CA THR A 79 9.84 -1.44 20.65
C THR A 79 11.35 -1.47 20.43
N SER A 80 11.84 -1.90 19.27
CA SER A 80 13.28 -2.13 19.03
C SER A 80 14.21 -0.93 19.26
N ARG A 81 13.68 0.30 19.27
CA ARG A 81 14.43 1.54 19.53
C ARG A 81 14.01 2.26 20.81
N MET A 82 13.02 1.74 21.53
CA MET A 82 12.50 2.35 22.74
C MET A 82 13.39 2.01 23.95
N ASN A 83 13.46 2.91 24.93
CA ASN A 83 14.20 2.67 26.17
C ASN A 83 13.51 1.56 27.00
N PRO A 84 14.19 0.45 27.32
CA PRO A 84 13.57 -0.66 28.06
C PRO A 84 13.18 -0.32 29.50
N ARG A 85 13.69 0.79 30.07
CA ARG A 85 13.35 1.22 31.44
C ARG A 85 11.94 1.80 31.58
N SER A 86 11.38 2.33 30.49
CA SER A 86 10.01 2.88 30.46
C SER A 86 9.12 2.20 29.43
N CYS A 87 9.63 1.19 28.73
CA CYS A 87 8.87 0.36 27.80
C CYS A 87 9.18 -1.12 28.04
N ARG A 88 8.18 -1.89 28.45
CA ARG A 88 8.34 -3.33 28.71
C ARG A 88 7.29 -4.17 28.00
N ILE A 89 7.64 -5.44 27.82
CA ILE A 89 6.79 -6.43 27.15
C ILE A 89 6.36 -7.46 28.19
N VAL A 90 5.06 -7.69 28.29
CA VAL A 90 4.45 -8.74 29.11
C VAL A 90 4.03 -9.87 28.18
N ALA A 91 4.58 -11.06 28.42
CA ALA A 91 4.25 -12.30 27.70
C ALA A 91 4.17 -13.43 28.74
N LEU A 92 3.06 -13.47 29.48
CA LEU A 92 2.90 -14.42 30.58
C LEU A 92 2.81 -15.87 30.06
N PRO A 93 3.45 -16.85 30.73
CA PRO A 93 3.26 -18.25 30.41
C PRO A 93 1.87 -18.73 30.87
N LYS A 94 1.59 -20.02 30.62
CA LYS A 94 0.42 -20.70 31.19
C LYS A 94 0.34 -20.44 32.71
N PRO A 95 -0.86 -20.25 33.28
CA PRO A 95 -1.00 -19.99 34.71
C PRO A 95 -0.50 -21.19 35.53
N THR A 96 0.17 -20.90 36.64
CA THR A 96 0.52 -21.86 37.69
C THR A 96 -0.73 -22.38 38.39
N ASP A 97 -0.62 -23.47 39.16
CA ASP A 97 -1.77 -24.03 39.87
C ASP A 97 -2.32 -23.08 40.94
N ALA A 98 -1.47 -22.25 41.54
CA ALA A 98 -1.91 -21.16 42.42
C ALA A 98 -2.64 -20.06 41.62
N GLU A 99 -2.08 -19.57 40.50
CA GLU A 99 -2.75 -18.54 39.68
C GLU A 99 -4.11 -18.99 39.12
N LYS A 100 -4.36 -20.29 38.98
CA LYS A 100 -5.66 -20.84 38.57
C LYS A 100 -6.74 -20.74 39.65
N THR A 101 -6.34 -20.71 40.94
CA THR A 101 -7.27 -20.57 42.08
C THR A 101 -7.46 -19.12 42.50
N GLU A 102 -6.65 -18.20 41.97
CA GLU A 102 -6.78 -16.77 42.18
C GLU A 102 -7.85 -16.15 41.29
N TRP A 103 -8.23 -14.91 41.62
CA TRP A 103 -9.00 -14.09 40.70
C TRP A 103 -8.20 -13.88 39.39
N TYR A 104 -8.83 -14.19 38.25
CA TYR A 104 -8.17 -14.29 36.95
C TYR A 104 -7.32 -13.07 36.56
N PHE A 105 -7.79 -11.86 36.90
CA PHE A 105 -7.11 -10.63 36.55
C PHE A 105 -5.90 -10.30 37.44
N LYS A 106 -5.76 -10.93 38.62
CA LYS A 106 -4.71 -10.62 39.61
C LYS A 106 -3.30 -10.67 38.99
N ARG A 107 -2.99 -11.72 38.24
CA ARG A 107 -1.70 -11.89 37.57
C ARG A 107 -1.40 -10.85 36.49
N TYR A 108 -2.43 -10.26 35.90
CA TYR A 108 -2.28 -9.21 34.90
C TYR A 108 -2.18 -7.84 35.56
N ILE A 109 -2.95 -7.60 36.62
CA ILE A 109 -2.94 -6.34 37.38
C ILE A 109 -1.55 -6.05 37.97
N SER A 110 -0.86 -7.06 38.48
CA SER A 110 0.52 -6.92 38.98
C SER A 110 1.53 -6.49 37.91
N THR A 111 1.15 -6.56 36.63
CA THR A 111 1.99 -6.20 35.49
C THR A 111 1.54 -4.92 34.79
N LEU A 112 0.59 -4.17 35.34
CA LEU A 112 0.13 -2.90 34.76
C LEU A 112 1.20 -1.79 34.87
N PRO A 113 1.21 -0.80 33.96
CA PRO A 113 2.17 0.30 34.00
C PRO A 113 2.03 1.19 35.23
N SER A 114 3.17 1.59 35.79
CA SER A 114 3.26 2.78 36.63
C SER A 114 3.31 4.06 35.79
N GLY A 115 3.25 5.23 36.44
CA GLY A 115 3.40 6.51 35.76
C GLY A 115 4.72 6.57 34.97
N GLY A 116 4.64 6.99 33.70
CA GLY A 116 5.79 7.06 32.80
C GLY A 116 6.13 5.77 32.08
N GLU A 117 5.30 4.72 32.21
CA GLU A 117 5.52 3.42 31.55
C GLU A 117 4.58 3.16 30.38
N ILE A 118 5.14 2.48 29.37
CA ILE A 118 4.42 1.87 28.25
C ILE A 118 4.57 0.35 28.34
N VAL A 119 3.45 -0.37 28.36
CA VAL A 119 3.44 -1.83 28.49
C VAL A 119 2.76 -2.47 27.29
N PHE A 120 3.52 -3.28 26.56
CA PHE A 120 3.00 -4.10 25.46
C PHE A 120 2.66 -5.50 25.98
N TYR A 121 1.44 -5.96 25.73
CA TYR A 121 1.00 -7.31 26.04
C TYR A 121 1.03 -8.18 24.77
N ASP A 122 1.90 -9.20 24.73
CA ASP A 122 1.84 -10.29 23.74
C ASP A 122 0.88 -11.36 24.27
N ARG A 123 -0.40 -11.20 23.90
CA ARG A 123 -1.56 -11.72 24.63
C ARG A 123 -1.78 -11.08 25.99
N SER A 124 -3.00 -11.17 26.48
CA SER A 124 -3.49 -10.45 27.66
C SER A 124 -4.51 -11.29 28.41
N TRP A 125 -5.30 -10.64 29.29
CA TRP A 125 -6.49 -11.23 29.91
C TRP A 125 -7.51 -11.75 28.89
N TYR A 126 -7.45 -11.32 27.63
CA TYR A 126 -8.29 -11.85 26.56
C TYR A 126 -7.98 -13.31 26.15
N ASN A 127 -6.94 -13.94 26.71
CA ASN A 127 -6.75 -15.39 26.61
C ASN A 127 -8.02 -16.18 26.98
N ARG A 128 -8.76 -15.72 27.99
CA ARG A 128 -10.02 -16.33 28.42
C ARG A 128 -11.15 -16.24 27.39
N ALA A 129 -11.19 -15.17 26.62
CA ALA A 129 -12.13 -14.99 25.51
C ALA A 129 -11.52 -15.34 24.14
N GLY A 130 -10.51 -16.22 24.13
CA GLY A 130 -9.89 -16.73 22.92
C GLY A 130 -9.50 -18.19 23.10
N VAL A 131 -8.20 -18.44 23.30
CA VAL A 131 -7.63 -19.79 23.36
C VAL A 131 -8.23 -20.64 24.48
N GLU A 132 -8.46 -20.09 25.68
CA GLU A 132 -9.00 -20.88 26.80
C GLU A 132 -10.42 -21.36 26.50
N ARG A 133 -11.23 -20.51 25.86
CA ARG A 133 -12.60 -20.85 25.50
C ARG A 133 -12.66 -21.93 24.41
N VAL A 134 -11.86 -21.79 23.36
CA VAL A 134 -11.84 -22.74 22.23
C VAL A 134 -11.24 -24.08 22.63
N MET A 135 -10.18 -24.07 23.45
CA MET A 135 -9.47 -25.28 23.84
C MET A 135 -10.02 -25.93 25.12
N GLY A 136 -11.07 -25.36 25.73
CA GLY A 136 -11.68 -25.89 26.96
C GLY A 136 -10.80 -25.76 28.20
N PHE A 137 -9.92 -24.76 28.27
CA PHE A 137 -9.09 -24.48 29.45
C PHE A 137 -9.80 -23.67 30.54
N CYS A 138 -10.99 -23.14 30.24
CA CYS A 138 -11.87 -22.50 31.22
C CYS A 138 -13.29 -23.07 31.14
N THR A 139 -14.01 -23.06 32.25
CA THR A 139 -15.43 -23.45 32.28
C THR A 139 -16.30 -22.38 31.61
N GLN A 140 -17.57 -22.72 31.32
CA GLN A 140 -18.53 -21.76 30.78
C GLN A 140 -18.80 -20.61 31.77
N GLU A 141 -18.81 -20.90 33.06
CA GLU A 141 -19.03 -19.96 34.16
C GLU A 141 -17.86 -18.98 34.23
N GLN A 142 -16.62 -19.48 34.20
CA GLN A 142 -15.41 -18.65 34.19
C GLN A 142 -15.36 -17.71 32.97
N TYR A 143 -15.78 -18.19 31.80
CA TYR A 143 -15.89 -17.36 30.60
C TYR A 143 -16.94 -16.26 30.74
N LYS A 144 -18.15 -16.59 31.24
CA LYS A 144 -19.23 -15.62 31.48
C LYS A 144 -18.82 -14.56 32.49
N GLU A 145 -18.16 -14.99 33.57
CA GLU A 145 -17.59 -14.10 34.59
C GLU A 145 -16.60 -13.13 33.96
N PHE A 146 -15.64 -13.63 33.16
CA PHE A 146 -14.67 -12.79 32.47
C PHE A 146 -15.32 -11.75 31.56
N ILE A 147 -16.26 -12.16 30.71
CA ILE A 147 -16.94 -11.25 29.78
C ILE A 147 -17.70 -10.15 30.54
N THR A 148 -18.23 -10.46 31.72
CA THR A 148 -18.94 -9.49 32.57
C THR A 148 -17.96 -8.53 33.26
N GLN A 149 -16.81 -9.03 33.72
CA GLN A 149 -15.86 -8.25 34.50
C GLN A 149 -14.90 -7.39 33.65
N VAL A 150 -14.49 -7.86 32.46
CA VAL A 150 -13.41 -7.24 31.68
C VAL A 150 -13.70 -5.79 31.30
N SER A 151 -14.93 -5.49 30.85
CA SER A 151 -15.32 -4.14 30.47
C SER A 151 -15.31 -3.18 31.67
N ASN A 152 -15.73 -3.66 32.85
CA ASN A 152 -15.71 -2.88 34.09
C ASN A 152 -14.26 -2.63 34.55
N LEU A 153 -13.40 -3.64 34.49
CA LEU A 153 -11.98 -3.48 34.80
C LEU A 153 -11.32 -2.44 33.89
N GLU A 154 -11.51 -2.56 32.57
CA GLU A 154 -10.96 -1.60 31.61
C GLU A 154 -11.48 -0.19 31.86
N GLN A 155 -12.76 -0.04 32.20
CA GLN A 155 -13.32 1.25 32.59
C GLN A 155 -12.65 1.84 33.82
N MET A 156 -12.42 1.03 34.87
CA MET A 156 -11.70 1.47 36.07
C MET A 156 -10.27 1.91 35.74
N LEU A 157 -9.57 1.15 34.88
CA LEU A 157 -8.20 1.46 34.47
C LEU A 157 -8.14 2.76 33.66
N VAL A 158 -9.03 2.93 32.68
CA VAL A 158 -9.12 4.17 31.89
C VAL A 158 -9.49 5.35 32.77
N SER A 159 -10.42 5.19 33.71
CA SER A 159 -10.81 6.23 34.67
C SER A 159 -9.66 6.63 35.60
N SER A 160 -8.70 5.73 35.83
CA SER A 160 -7.44 6.00 36.56
C SER A 160 -6.38 6.73 35.70
N GLY A 161 -6.73 7.15 34.48
CA GLY A 161 -5.84 7.84 33.55
C GLY A 161 -4.90 6.89 32.78
N MET A 162 -5.30 5.64 32.57
CA MET A 162 -4.57 4.70 31.71
C MET A 162 -5.08 4.78 30.27
N LEU A 163 -4.17 4.94 29.32
CA LEU A 163 -4.48 4.85 27.89
C LEU A 163 -4.37 3.39 27.46
N ILE A 164 -5.48 2.78 27.06
CA ILE A 164 -5.54 1.37 26.65
C ILE A 164 -5.81 1.27 25.15
N PHE A 165 -4.93 0.59 24.43
CA PHE A 165 -5.10 0.27 23.01
C PHE A 165 -5.26 -1.23 22.82
N LYS A 166 -6.40 -1.65 22.25
CA LYS A 166 -6.68 -3.06 21.96
C LYS A 166 -6.60 -3.34 20.47
N TYR A 167 -5.57 -4.07 20.06
CA TYR A 167 -5.36 -4.48 18.68
C TYR A 167 -5.66 -5.96 18.50
N PHE A 168 -6.50 -6.28 17.53
CA PHE A 168 -6.70 -7.64 17.06
C PHE A 168 -6.05 -7.80 15.68
N LEU A 169 -4.99 -8.59 15.64
CA LEU A 169 -4.27 -8.90 14.41
C LEU A 169 -5.02 -10.02 13.67
N ASP A 170 -5.75 -9.63 12.63
CA ASP A 170 -6.49 -10.52 11.75
C ASP A 170 -5.59 -11.01 10.61
N VAL A 171 -5.61 -12.31 10.35
CA VAL A 171 -4.81 -12.97 9.32
C VAL A 171 -5.71 -13.94 8.58
N GLY A 172 -5.69 -13.92 7.25
CA GLY A 172 -6.49 -14.84 6.46
C GLY A 172 -6.09 -16.30 6.69
N ARG A 173 -7.05 -17.23 6.56
CA ARG A 173 -6.86 -18.67 6.79
C ARG A 173 -5.70 -19.25 5.98
N GLU A 174 -5.62 -18.90 4.70
CA GLU A 174 -4.54 -19.35 3.82
C GLU A 174 -3.17 -18.82 4.26
N GLU A 175 -3.10 -17.55 4.63
CA GLU A 175 -1.87 -16.92 5.10
C GLU A 175 -1.42 -17.51 6.44
N GLN A 176 -2.37 -17.83 7.34
CA GLN A 176 -2.10 -18.52 8.60
C GLN A 176 -1.47 -19.90 8.32
N LYS A 177 -2.12 -20.72 7.50
CA LYS A 177 -1.63 -22.06 7.09
C LYS A 177 -0.23 -21.97 6.47
N ARG A 178 -0.02 -21.03 5.55
CA ARG A 178 1.28 -20.79 4.90
C ARG A 178 2.37 -20.42 5.91
N ARG A 179 2.05 -19.59 6.92
CA ARG A 179 3.01 -19.19 7.96
C ARG A 179 3.35 -20.32 8.91
N ILE A 180 2.39 -21.15 9.30
CA ILE A 180 2.62 -22.33 10.15
C ILE A 180 3.48 -23.34 9.40
N LEU A 181 3.17 -23.63 8.14
CA LEU A 181 3.99 -24.53 7.31
C LEU A 181 5.43 -24.02 7.17
N ARG A 182 5.62 -22.72 6.92
CA ARG A 182 6.95 -22.10 6.86
C ARG A 182 7.73 -22.20 8.17
N ARG A 183 7.07 -22.20 9.34
CA ARG A 183 7.76 -22.36 10.64
C ARG A 183 8.33 -23.77 10.80
N LYS A 184 7.69 -24.78 10.21
CA LYS A 184 8.17 -26.18 10.25
C LYS A 184 9.48 -26.35 9.49
N THR A 185 9.72 -25.54 8.48
CA THR A 185 10.89 -25.64 7.60
C THR A 185 11.98 -24.60 7.89
N ASP A 186 11.76 -23.66 8.81
CA ASP A 186 12.68 -22.56 9.12
C ASP A 186 13.32 -22.77 10.51
N PRO A 187 14.60 -23.17 10.60
CA PRO A 187 15.25 -23.49 11.87
C PRO A 187 15.19 -22.37 12.92
N LEU A 188 15.21 -21.11 12.48
CA LEU A 188 15.17 -19.94 13.37
C LEU A 188 13.77 -19.66 13.94
N ARG A 189 12.75 -20.38 13.47
CA ARG A 189 11.34 -20.18 13.84
C ARG A 189 10.64 -21.44 14.34
N MET A 190 11.32 -22.59 14.35
CA MET A 190 10.74 -23.86 14.84
C MET A 190 10.25 -23.75 16.28
N TRP A 191 10.98 -23.03 17.14
CA TRP A 191 10.59 -22.77 18.54
C TRP A 191 9.22 -22.06 18.70
N LYS A 192 8.71 -21.42 17.63
CA LYS A 192 7.40 -20.74 17.63
C LYS A 192 6.24 -21.70 17.37
N LEU A 193 6.49 -22.98 17.14
CA LEU A 193 5.46 -23.99 16.94
C LEU A 193 5.04 -24.58 18.28
N SER A 194 3.73 -24.53 18.55
CA SER A 194 3.10 -25.25 19.66
C SER A 194 2.35 -26.47 19.13
N PRO A 195 2.19 -27.55 19.92
CA PRO A 195 1.26 -28.63 19.59
C PRO A 195 -0.18 -28.14 19.30
N ILE A 196 -0.56 -27.00 19.87
CA ILE A 196 -1.86 -26.34 19.70
C ILE A 196 -1.99 -25.70 18.31
N ASP A 197 -0.88 -25.28 17.68
CA ASP A 197 -0.91 -24.54 16.41
C ASP A 197 -1.55 -25.37 15.28
N ASN A 198 -1.30 -26.68 15.21
CA ASN A 198 -1.94 -27.52 14.19
C ASN A 198 -3.44 -27.66 14.45
N LYS A 199 -3.85 -27.88 15.70
CA LYS A 199 -5.28 -27.95 16.07
C LYS A 199 -6.01 -26.63 15.80
N SER A 200 -5.31 -25.50 15.95
CA SER A 200 -5.88 -24.18 15.69
C SER A 200 -6.29 -23.95 14.22
N LEU A 201 -5.71 -24.69 13.27
CA LEU A 201 -6.08 -24.62 11.86
C LEU A 201 -7.41 -25.33 11.57
N ASP A 202 -7.68 -26.40 12.32
CA ASP A 202 -8.91 -27.17 12.19
C ASP A 202 -10.08 -26.43 12.86
N LEU A 203 -9.82 -25.77 13.99
CA LEU A 203 -10.80 -25.02 14.78
C LEU A 203 -11.04 -23.58 14.29
N TRP A 204 -10.89 -23.33 12.99
CA TRP A 204 -10.92 -21.98 12.44
C TRP A 204 -12.23 -21.25 12.77
N GLU A 205 -13.36 -21.92 12.56
CA GLU A 205 -14.71 -21.37 12.74
C GLU A 205 -15.03 -21.13 14.21
N GLU A 206 -14.64 -22.05 15.10
CA GLU A 206 -14.82 -21.93 16.54
C GLU A 206 -14.04 -20.74 17.10
N TYR A 207 -12.82 -20.52 16.60
CA TYR A 207 -12.07 -19.31 16.92
C TYR A 207 -12.77 -18.05 16.40
N THR A 208 -13.29 -18.06 15.16
CA THR A 208 -14.03 -16.93 14.59
C THR A 208 -15.20 -16.55 15.48
N GLU A 209 -16.05 -17.52 15.83
CA GLU A 209 -17.23 -17.32 16.66
C GLU A 209 -16.88 -16.77 18.04
N VAL A 210 -15.82 -17.30 18.67
CA VAL A 210 -15.36 -16.83 19.98
C VAL A 210 -14.85 -15.40 19.91
N PHE A 211 -14.09 -15.03 18.87
CA PHE A 211 -13.61 -13.66 18.69
C PHE A 211 -14.74 -12.68 18.39
N GLU A 212 -15.71 -13.05 17.56
CA GLU A 212 -16.90 -12.22 17.31
C GLU A 212 -17.68 -11.94 18.59
N LYS A 213 -17.90 -12.97 19.42
CA LYS A 213 -18.52 -12.80 20.74
C LYS A 213 -17.69 -11.91 21.67
N MET A 214 -16.36 -12.07 21.65
CA MET A 214 -15.45 -11.21 22.42
C MET A 214 -15.60 -9.74 22.00
N PHE A 215 -15.58 -9.45 20.70
CA PHE A 215 -15.74 -8.08 20.20
C PHE A 215 -17.11 -7.51 20.56
N ALA A 216 -18.19 -8.24 20.27
CA ALA A 216 -19.55 -7.78 20.53
C ALA A 216 -19.79 -7.43 22.00
N ARG A 217 -19.10 -8.08 22.94
CA ARG A 217 -19.28 -7.88 24.38
C ARG A 217 -18.29 -6.92 25.03
N THR A 218 -17.13 -6.71 24.41
CA THR A 218 -16.02 -5.98 25.05
C THR A 218 -15.51 -4.80 24.21
N HIS A 219 -16.10 -4.57 23.03
CA HIS A 219 -15.93 -3.33 22.29
C HIS A 219 -16.75 -2.22 22.95
N THR A 220 -16.08 -1.18 23.42
CA THR A 220 -16.72 -0.02 24.05
C THR A 220 -16.17 1.27 23.47
N HIS A 221 -16.88 2.38 23.65
CA HIS A 221 -16.43 3.70 23.22
C HIS A 221 -15.15 4.15 23.95
N ILE A 222 -15.01 3.78 25.24
CA ILE A 222 -13.82 4.10 26.05
C ILE A 222 -12.61 3.22 25.72
N CYS A 223 -12.83 1.96 25.33
CA CYS A 223 -11.78 0.99 25.06
C CYS A 223 -12.16 0.18 23.81
N PRO A 224 -12.03 0.79 22.61
CA PRO A 224 -12.46 0.16 21.38
C PRO A 224 -11.48 -0.92 20.93
N TRP A 225 -12.03 -2.00 20.39
CA TRP A 225 -11.27 -2.95 19.57
C TRP A 225 -10.92 -2.36 18.20
N THR A 226 -9.63 -2.35 17.89
CA THR A 226 -9.08 -1.98 16.59
C THR A 226 -8.60 -3.25 15.87
N ILE A 227 -9.15 -3.53 14.70
CA ILE A 227 -8.82 -4.70 13.89
C ILE A 227 -7.76 -4.30 12.87
N ILE A 228 -6.76 -5.16 12.70
CA ILE A 228 -5.62 -4.93 11.81
C ILE A 228 -5.50 -6.08 10.84
N ASN A 229 -5.61 -5.81 9.53
CA ASN A 229 -5.25 -6.79 8.51
C ASN A 229 -3.73 -7.02 8.53
N THR A 230 -3.33 -8.26 8.76
CA THR A 230 -1.91 -8.64 8.89
C THR A 230 -1.38 -9.52 7.77
N ASN A 231 -2.10 -9.70 6.67
CA ASN A 231 -1.62 -10.51 5.53
C ASN A 231 -0.26 -10.00 5.02
N ASP A 232 -0.11 -8.68 4.93
CA ASP A 232 1.18 -8.00 4.87
C ASP A 232 1.63 -7.48 6.24
N LYS A 233 2.58 -8.19 6.86
CA LYS A 233 3.15 -7.83 8.16
C LYS A 233 3.76 -6.43 8.20
N LYS A 234 4.30 -5.95 7.08
CA LYS A 234 4.99 -4.65 7.04
C LYS A 234 3.98 -3.52 7.11
N ARG A 235 2.94 -3.58 6.28
CA ARG A 235 1.80 -2.65 6.32
C ARG A 235 1.15 -2.65 7.69
N ALA A 236 0.91 -3.82 8.28
CA ALA A 236 0.32 -3.92 9.62
C ALA A 236 1.13 -3.18 10.68
N ARG A 237 2.46 -3.34 10.69
CA ARG A 237 3.35 -2.68 11.66
C ARG A 237 3.35 -1.16 11.53
N LEU A 238 3.49 -0.66 10.30
CA LEU A 238 3.46 0.78 10.05
C LEU A 238 2.13 1.37 10.50
N ASN A 239 1.02 0.73 10.16
CA ASN A 239 -0.30 1.27 10.49
C ASN A 239 -0.66 1.16 11.98
N ILE A 240 -0.19 0.13 12.71
CA ILE A 240 -0.32 0.10 14.17
C ILE A 240 0.46 1.26 14.80
N ALA A 241 1.69 1.53 14.34
CA ALA A 241 2.46 2.67 14.84
C ALA A 241 1.73 4.00 14.57
N ARG A 242 1.23 4.18 13.35
CA ARG A 242 0.43 5.34 12.94
C ARG A 242 -0.81 5.51 13.82
N ASP A 243 -1.56 4.44 14.06
CA ASP A 243 -2.77 4.47 14.89
C ASP A 243 -2.45 4.94 16.33
N ILE A 244 -1.45 4.34 16.98
CA ILE A 244 -0.99 4.75 18.33
C ILE A 244 -0.60 6.24 18.33
N LEU A 245 0.29 6.64 17.41
CA LEU A 245 0.82 8.00 17.35
C LEU A 245 -0.24 9.03 16.98
N SER A 246 -1.25 8.66 16.19
CA SER A 246 -2.34 9.56 15.81
C SER A 246 -3.23 9.91 16.99
N LYS A 247 -3.53 8.93 17.85
CA LYS A 247 -4.49 9.04 18.97
C LYS A 247 -3.95 9.76 20.21
N ILE A 248 -2.63 9.96 20.31
CA ILE A 248 -2.00 10.63 21.44
C ILE A 248 -1.43 11.97 21.00
N ASP A 249 -1.72 13.02 21.76
CA ASP A 249 -1.12 14.34 21.56
C ASP A 249 0.13 14.48 22.44
N TYR A 250 1.30 14.22 21.86
CA TYR A 250 2.59 14.24 22.55
C TYR A 250 3.45 15.39 22.06
N GLU A 251 4.33 15.88 22.92
CA GLU A 251 5.23 16.99 22.61
C GLU A 251 6.20 16.63 21.48
N GLY A 252 6.38 17.55 20.53
CA GLY A 252 7.30 17.39 19.39
C GLY A 252 6.79 16.49 18.26
N LYS A 253 5.50 16.13 18.27
CA LYS A 253 4.82 15.36 17.21
C LYS A 253 5.00 16.01 15.84
N ASP A 254 5.70 15.32 14.94
CA ASP A 254 5.92 15.80 13.56
C ASP A 254 4.78 15.34 12.66
N GLN A 255 3.76 16.18 12.54
CA GLN A 255 2.63 15.93 11.65
C GLN A 255 2.88 16.40 10.21
N THR A 256 4.08 16.90 9.88
CA THR A 256 4.39 17.45 8.56
C THR A 256 5.22 16.49 7.72
N ASN A 257 6.26 15.89 8.30
CA ASN A 257 7.17 15.00 7.56
C ASN A 257 6.87 13.51 7.80
N VAL A 258 6.09 13.19 8.83
CA VAL A 258 5.73 11.82 9.18
C VAL A 258 4.23 11.62 9.05
N CYS A 259 3.82 10.75 8.13
CA CYS A 259 2.41 10.42 7.98
C CYS A 259 1.95 9.52 9.14
N LEU A 260 1.13 10.10 10.03
CA LEU A 260 0.50 9.42 11.15
C LEU A 260 -0.89 8.87 10.83
N LEU A 261 -1.39 9.05 9.60
CA LEU A 261 -2.72 8.59 9.20
C LEU A 261 -2.68 7.08 8.90
N PRO A 262 -3.36 6.23 9.68
CA PRO A 262 -3.46 4.81 9.36
C PRO A 262 -4.26 4.62 8.07
N ASP A 263 -3.90 3.56 7.32
CA ASP A 263 -4.60 3.13 6.12
C ASP A 263 -5.92 2.44 6.51
N PRO A 264 -7.10 2.98 6.12
CA PRO A 264 -8.40 2.42 6.51
C PRO A 264 -8.65 1.03 5.91
N SER A 265 -7.94 0.65 4.83
CA SER A 265 -8.01 -0.71 4.29
C SER A 265 -7.27 -1.75 5.16
N ILE A 266 -6.41 -1.28 6.08
CA ILE A 266 -5.58 -2.11 6.95
C ILE A 266 -6.05 -2.04 8.39
N VAL A 267 -6.53 -0.87 8.84
CA VAL A 267 -6.90 -0.58 10.22
C VAL A 267 -8.31 -0.04 10.27
N TRP A 268 -9.18 -0.70 11.03
CA TRP A 268 -10.53 -0.24 11.27
C TRP A 268 -10.97 -0.56 12.70
N THR A 269 -11.92 0.21 13.18
CA THR A 269 -12.56 -0.06 14.46
C THR A 269 -13.62 -1.14 14.27
N TYR A 270 -13.82 -2.05 15.23
CA TYR A 270 -14.83 -3.12 15.10
C TYR A 270 -16.25 -2.60 14.76
N SER A 271 -16.65 -1.45 15.30
CA SER A 271 -17.94 -0.81 15.00
C SER A 271 -18.08 -0.30 13.56
N GLN A 272 -16.97 -0.08 12.85
CA GLN A 272 -16.93 0.46 11.49
C GLN A 272 -17.04 -0.64 10.44
N TYR A 273 -17.78 -1.72 10.72
CA TYR A 273 -17.85 -2.93 9.90
C TYR A 273 -18.01 -2.57 8.42
N GLN A 274 -16.90 -2.64 7.68
CA GLN A 274 -16.84 -2.35 6.27
C GLN A 274 -17.07 -3.66 5.53
N LEU A 275 -17.90 -3.60 4.49
CA LEU A 275 -18.21 -4.71 3.60
C LEU A 275 -16.92 -5.43 3.15
N ALA A 276 -16.82 -6.69 3.61
CA ALA A 276 -16.09 -7.82 3.05
C ALA A 276 -14.57 -7.74 2.92
N HIS A 277 -13.86 -8.61 3.65
CA HIS A 277 -12.87 -9.61 3.21
C HIS A 277 -11.91 -9.34 2.03
N ILE A 278 -11.74 -8.10 1.55
CA ILE A 278 -10.81 -7.80 0.46
C ILE A 278 -9.42 -7.70 1.07
N ASP A 279 -8.56 -8.66 0.74
CA ASP A 279 -7.16 -8.59 1.10
C ASP A 279 -6.52 -7.38 0.39
N PRO A 280 -5.97 -6.39 1.11
CA PRO A 280 -5.34 -5.22 0.49
C PRO A 280 -4.15 -5.57 -0.41
N THR A 281 -3.57 -6.77 -0.27
CA THR A 281 -2.53 -7.28 -1.18
C THR A 281 -3.10 -7.82 -2.49
N GLU A 282 -4.36 -8.22 -2.54
CA GLU A 282 -5.07 -8.53 -3.79
C GLU A 282 -5.36 -7.26 -4.58
N GLU A 283 -5.79 -6.21 -3.89
CA GLU A 283 -6.06 -4.92 -4.52
C GLU A 283 -4.80 -4.34 -5.18
N VAL A 284 -3.66 -4.40 -4.49
CA VAL A 284 -2.37 -4.01 -5.06
C VAL A 284 -2.01 -4.85 -6.29
N ARG A 285 -2.33 -6.15 -6.30
CA ARG A 285 -2.10 -7.02 -7.47
C ARG A 285 -2.96 -6.58 -8.67
N LYS A 286 -4.24 -6.31 -8.46
CA LYS A 286 -5.15 -5.79 -9.50
C LYS A 286 -4.63 -4.49 -10.10
N GLN A 287 -4.19 -3.55 -9.26
CA GLN A 287 -3.59 -2.29 -9.71
C GLN A 287 -2.34 -2.50 -10.58
N PHE A 288 -1.53 -3.52 -10.30
CA PHE A 288 -0.40 -3.87 -11.17
C PHE A 288 -0.84 -4.41 -12.52
N ASP A 289 -1.88 -5.24 -12.55
CA ASP A 289 -2.39 -5.84 -13.78
C ASP A 289 -3.03 -4.76 -14.68
N GLU A 290 -3.86 -3.89 -14.10
CA GLU A 290 -4.45 -2.72 -14.77
C GLU A 290 -3.37 -1.77 -15.32
N ALA A 291 -2.33 -1.47 -14.54
CA ALA A 291 -1.23 -0.62 -14.98
C ALA A 291 -0.44 -1.23 -16.17
N GLU A 292 -0.34 -2.55 -16.24
CA GLU A 292 0.33 -3.25 -17.34
C GLU A 292 -0.56 -3.34 -18.59
N GLU A 293 -1.86 -3.52 -18.43
CA GLU A 293 -2.83 -3.42 -19.52
C GLU A 293 -2.85 -2.01 -20.12
N ALA A 294 -2.91 -0.97 -19.27
CA ALA A 294 -2.83 0.42 -19.70
C ALA A 294 -1.50 0.71 -20.44
N LYS A 295 -0.38 0.15 -19.95
CA LYS A 295 0.93 0.28 -20.63
C LYS A 295 0.94 -0.42 -21.99
N LYS A 296 0.35 -1.61 -22.11
CA LYS A 296 0.22 -2.34 -23.39
C LYS A 296 -0.67 -1.56 -24.35
N ALA A 297 -1.80 -1.03 -23.88
CA ALA A 297 -2.72 -0.20 -24.66
C ALA A 297 -2.02 1.08 -25.16
N ARG A 298 -1.27 1.78 -24.30
CA ARG A 298 -0.48 2.96 -24.67
C ARG A 298 0.59 2.63 -25.72
N LYS A 299 1.32 1.52 -25.57
CA LYS A 299 2.29 1.07 -26.58
C LYS A 299 1.63 0.73 -27.92
N LYS A 300 0.47 0.06 -27.90
CA LYS A 300 -0.32 -0.25 -29.11
C LYS A 300 -0.80 1.03 -29.79
N ALA A 301 -1.34 1.99 -29.02
CA ALA A 301 -1.76 3.29 -29.53
C ALA A 301 -0.59 4.09 -30.13
N GLN A 302 0.57 4.10 -29.47
CA GLN A 302 1.78 4.74 -30.01
C GLN A 302 2.26 4.09 -31.30
N LYS A 303 2.21 2.75 -31.40
CA LYS A 303 2.57 2.02 -32.62
C LYS A 303 1.60 2.37 -33.76
N LEU A 304 0.29 2.33 -33.51
CA LEU A 304 -0.73 2.70 -34.50
C LEU A 304 -0.60 4.16 -34.95
N ALA A 305 -0.30 5.09 -34.02
CA ALA A 305 -0.06 6.49 -34.35
C ALA A 305 1.21 6.68 -35.21
N LYS A 306 2.26 5.90 -34.96
CA LYS A 306 3.47 5.91 -35.79
C LYS A 306 3.20 5.36 -37.19
N GLU A 307 2.50 4.23 -37.29
CA GLU A 307 2.09 3.64 -38.57
C GLU A 307 1.17 4.57 -39.38
N ALA A 308 0.26 5.30 -38.71
CA ALA A 308 -0.59 6.31 -39.34
C ALA A 308 0.23 7.48 -39.90
N LYS A 309 1.20 8.00 -39.13
CA LYS A 309 2.12 9.06 -39.60
C LYS A 309 2.96 8.61 -40.79
N GLU A 310 3.52 7.40 -40.74
CA GLU A 310 4.30 6.84 -41.85
C GLU A 310 3.45 6.64 -43.11
N LYS A 311 2.16 6.27 -42.97
CA LYS A 311 1.23 6.19 -44.10
C LYS A 311 0.92 7.57 -44.69
N GLU A 312 0.65 8.57 -43.84
CA GLU A 312 0.38 9.94 -44.29
C GLU A 312 1.59 10.56 -45.01
N GLU A 313 2.81 10.30 -44.52
CA GLU A 313 4.05 10.78 -45.13
C GLU A 313 4.33 10.09 -46.49
N LYS A 314 4.06 8.78 -46.59
CA LYS A 314 4.11 8.03 -47.87
C LYS A 314 3.07 8.53 -48.88
N GLU A 315 1.88 8.91 -48.41
CA GLU A 315 0.83 9.43 -49.27
C GLU A 315 1.16 10.83 -49.79
N LYS A 316 1.70 11.71 -48.92
CA LYS A 316 2.23 13.04 -49.31
C LYS A 316 3.35 12.93 -50.34
N THR A 317 4.36 12.09 -50.11
CA THR A 317 5.45 11.88 -51.07
C THR A 317 4.96 11.31 -52.41
N LYS A 318 3.96 10.43 -52.39
CA LYS A 318 3.34 9.90 -53.63
C LYS A 318 2.56 10.98 -54.40
N LEU A 319 1.85 11.86 -53.70
CA LEU A 319 1.17 13.02 -54.30
C LEU A 319 2.16 14.03 -54.87
N GLU A 320 3.25 14.33 -54.17
CA GLU A 320 4.32 15.20 -54.66
C GLU A 320 5.03 14.63 -55.89
N ALA A 321 5.28 13.32 -55.92
CA ALA A 321 5.85 12.64 -57.08
C ALA A 321 4.93 12.72 -58.30
N LYS A 322 3.62 12.47 -58.13
CA LYS A 322 2.62 12.65 -59.19
C LYS A 322 2.58 14.10 -59.71
N ALA A 323 2.60 15.09 -58.81
CA ALA A 323 2.60 16.50 -59.19
C ALA A 323 3.86 16.90 -59.97
N LYS A 324 5.03 16.34 -59.62
CA LYS A 324 6.27 16.54 -60.39
C LYS A 324 6.20 15.89 -61.77
N GLU A 325 5.67 14.68 -61.87
CA GLU A 325 5.50 13.97 -63.14
C GLU A 325 4.52 14.69 -64.07
N GLU A 326 3.41 15.22 -63.54
CA GLU A 326 2.47 16.05 -64.30
C GLU A 326 3.13 17.35 -64.78
N LYS A 327 3.87 18.07 -63.93
CA LYS A 327 4.63 19.25 -64.34
C LYS A 327 5.63 18.95 -65.44
N GLN A 328 6.34 17.82 -65.36
CA GLN A 328 7.29 17.40 -66.38
C GLN A 328 6.60 17.08 -67.71
N LYS A 329 5.46 16.38 -67.67
CA LYS A 329 4.62 16.15 -68.87
C LYS A 329 4.07 17.45 -69.47
N THR A 330 3.76 18.44 -68.64
CA THR A 330 3.29 19.75 -69.12
C THR A 330 4.43 20.49 -69.82
N LYS A 331 5.62 20.49 -69.22
CA LYS A 331 6.84 21.10 -69.78
C LYS A 331 7.29 20.42 -71.07
N GLU A 332 7.19 19.10 -71.17
CA GLU A 332 7.46 18.38 -72.42
C GLU A 332 6.45 18.70 -73.52
N LYS A 333 5.17 18.90 -73.17
CA LYS A 333 4.14 19.37 -74.12
C LYS A 333 4.43 20.79 -74.59
N GLU A 334 4.85 21.70 -73.71
CA GLU A 334 5.27 23.06 -74.06
C GLU A 334 6.48 23.06 -74.99
N ILE A 335 7.52 22.27 -74.69
CA ILE A 335 8.71 22.15 -75.53
C ILE A 335 8.36 21.56 -76.91
N LYS A 336 7.45 20.57 -76.98
CA LYS A 336 6.93 20.05 -78.26
C LYS A 336 6.14 21.10 -79.03
N ALA A 337 5.35 21.93 -78.35
CA ALA A 337 4.61 23.02 -78.98
C ALA A 337 5.56 24.12 -79.52
N GLU A 338 6.58 24.51 -78.76
CA GLU A 338 7.61 25.46 -79.19
C GLU A 338 8.43 24.93 -80.38
N ASN A 339 8.79 23.66 -80.38
CA ASN A 339 9.51 23.05 -81.49
C ASN A 339 8.64 22.94 -82.75
N LYS A 340 7.32 22.73 -82.59
CA LYS A 340 6.37 22.75 -83.70
C LYS A 340 6.25 24.16 -84.30
N LEU A 341 6.16 25.19 -83.46
CA LEU A 341 6.19 26.60 -83.88
C LEU A 341 7.51 26.98 -84.57
N LYS A 342 8.66 26.50 -84.06
CA LYS A 342 9.97 26.70 -84.72
C LYS A 342 10.07 26.01 -86.07
N ASN A 343 9.53 24.80 -86.23
CA ASN A 343 9.49 24.12 -87.52
C ASN A 343 8.54 24.81 -88.52
N GLU A 344 7.39 25.31 -88.07
CA GLU A 344 6.48 26.11 -88.89
C GLU A 344 7.13 27.46 -89.31
N SER A 345 7.94 28.07 -88.45
CA SER A 345 8.70 29.28 -88.79
C SER A 345 9.86 29.02 -89.76
N LYS A 346 10.53 27.86 -89.66
CA LYS A 346 11.54 27.42 -90.65
C LYS A 346 10.91 27.14 -92.02
N ALA A 347 9.73 26.52 -92.07
CA ALA A 347 9.00 26.31 -93.32
C ALA A 347 8.61 27.63 -94.02
N LYS A 348 8.35 28.70 -93.24
CA LYS A 348 8.13 30.06 -93.78
C LYS A 348 9.41 30.81 -94.20
N SER A 349 10.59 30.37 -93.74
CA SER A 349 11.88 30.96 -94.16
C SER A 349 12.40 30.41 -95.48
N VAL A 350 12.08 29.16 -95.83
CA VAL A 350 12.50 28.52 -97.08
C VAL A 350 11.73 29.07 -98.30
N THR A 351 10.55 29.66 -98.09
CA THR A 351 9.73 30.29 -99.14
C THR A 351 10.10 31.75 -99.45
N LYS A 352 11.10 32.33 -98.76
CA LYS A 352 11.47 33.76 -98.91
C LYS A 352 12.83 34.03 -99.57
N THR A 353 13.48 32.98 -100.11
CA THR A 353 14.81 33.04 -100.74
C THR A 353 14.82 32.81 -102.26
N GLU A 354 13.68 32.98 -102.94
CA GLU A 354 13.57 32.83 -104.40
C GLU A 354 13.03 34.06 -105.15
N SER A 355 13.00 35.26 -104.56
CA SER A 355 12.45 36.47 -105.22
C SER A 355 13.28 37.76 -105.09
N ALA A 356 14.60 37.69 -105.27
CA ALA A 356 15.42 38.91 -105.36
C ALA A 356 16.65 38.73 -106.27
N LYS A 357 16.41 38.59 -107.59
CA LYS A 357 17.39 38.87 -108.67
C LYS A 357 16.66 39.42 -109.89
N ALA A 358 16.47 40.74 -109.93
CA ALA A 358 16.20 41.51 -111.14
C ALA A 358 16.46 43.00 -110.80
N ASP A 359 17.63 43.51 -111.16
CA ASP A 359 17.77 44.63 -112.10
C ASP A 359 19.21 45.14 -112.12
N THR A 360 19.81 45.01 -113.30
CA THR A 360 21.08 45.62 -113.70
C THR A 360 20.79 46.47 -114.92
N THR A 361 21.10 47.76 -114.85
CA THR A 361 21.26 48.63 -116.03
C THR A 361 22.47 49.51 -115.81
N PRO A 362 23.37 49.62 -116.80
CA PRO A 362 24.20 50.80 -116.93
C PRO A 362 24.13 51.45 -118.32
N THR A 363 24.45 52.74 -118.28
CA THR A 363 25.04 53.63 -119.30
C THR A 363 24.17 54.41 -120.30
N LYS A 364 24.52 55.71 -120.31
CA LYS A 364 24.11 56.84 -121.16
C LYS A 364 24.51 56.68 -122.62
N SER A 365 23.61 57.04 -123.54
CA SER A 365 23.75 58.06 -124.60
C SER A 365 22.49 58.05 -125.45
#